data_AF-A0A3B9RB09-F1
#
_entry.id   AF-A0A3B9RB09-F1
#
_cell.length_a   1.000
_cell.length_b   1.000
_cell.length_c   1.000
_cell.angle_alpha   90.00
_cell.angle_beta   90.00
_cell.angle_gamma   90.00
#
_symmetry.space_group_name_H-M   'P 1'
#
loop_
_entity.id
_entity.type
_entity.pdbx_description
1 polymer ?
#
loop_
_entity_poly.entity_id
_entity_poly.type
_entity_poly.pdbx_seq_one_letter_code
_entity_poly.pdbx_strand_id
1 'polypeptide(L)'
;QWICFYDFLLEKPDDLQDPTEANINKQPETFEDFRNNGLIYWMLDDHTAAAESLMVAASKSVNKVIYLKLALTCAKEGFKNSLSLTICETIRKEVPEAREFKTDYTYAQILNDEHRHEEAYKALLDVLKSYPERSFFEFPKDYNFLLHILKNNVKAMENMSAYNKYISMLLSRDTPIENQLREQQELVKSQSKEDLFLQHNLMENLVRYNFELYPEEQEELKEMKMRIKAAHFA
;
A
#
# COMPACT_ATOMS: atom_id res chain seq x y z
N GLN A 1 -15.21 18.23 27.98
CA GLN A 1 -15.63 19.26 27.01
C GLN A 1 -14.84 19.23 25.71
N TRP A 2 -13.57 18.81 25.72
CA TRP A 2 -12.67 18.70 24.55
C TRP A 2 -13.17 17.93 23.32
N ILE A 3 -14.06 16.97 23.50
CA ILE A 3 -14.50 16.03 22.47
C ILE A 3 -15.36 16.69 21.37
N CYS A 4 -15.95 17.85 21.63
CA CYS A 4 -16.87 18.49 20.67
C CYS A 4 -16.17 19.28 19.56
N PHE A 5 -14.84 19.45 19.60
CA PHE A 5 -14.16 20.45 18.78
C PHE A 5 -13.40 19.89 17.58
N TYR A 6 -13.13 18.58 17.52
CA TYR A 6 -12.28 18.01 16.46
C TYR A 6 -12.95 17.94 15.06
N ASP A 7 -14.28 17.87 14.97
CA ASP A 7 -14.99 17.79 13.69
C ASP A 7 -15.89 19.01 13.37
N PHE A 8 -16.20 19.89 14.34
CA PHE A 8 -17.27 20.89 14.17
C PHE A 8 -16.89 22.35 14.47
N LEU A 9 -15.77 22.63 15.13
CA LEU A 9 -15.37 23.99 15.50
C LEU A 9 -13.91 24.21 15.12
N LEU A 10 -13.70 25.00 14.07
CA LEU A 10 -12.38 25.38 13.55
C LEU A 10 -11.52 26.15 14.56
N GLU A 11 -12.11 26.63 15.65
CA GLU A 11 -11.41 27.35 16.71
C GLU A 11 -11.81 26.84 18.09
N LYS A 12 -10.79 26.63 18.91
CA LYS A 12 -10.91 26.30 20.32
C LYS A 12 -11.44 27.53 21.08
N PRO A 13 -12.41 27.39 22.00
CA PRO A 13 -12.85 28.50 22.86
C PRO A 13 -11.70 29.08 23.68
N ASP A 14 -11.60 30.42 23.73
CA ASP A 14 -10.54 31.15 24.44
C ASP A 14 -10.45 30.81 25.95
N ASP A 15 -11.56 30.37 26.54
CA ASP A 15 -11.68 30.03 27.96
C ASP A 15 -11.31 28.56 28.27
N LEU A 16 -11.10 27.75 27.24
CA LEU A 16 -10.69 26.35 27.42
C LEU A 16 -9.17 26.30 27.62
N GLN A 17 -8.68 26.01 28.82
CA GLN A 17 -7.22 25.89 29.08
C GLN A 17 -6.59 24.77 28.28
N ASP A 18 -5.39 24.91 27.69
CA ASP A 18 -4.72 23.81 26.97
C ASP A 18 -4.62 22.50 27.79
N PRO A 19 -4.76 21.33 27.13
CA PRO A 19 -4.54 20.06 27.81
C PRO A 19 -3.08 19.96 28.24
N THR A 20 -2.87 19.44 29.44
CA THR A 20 -1.55 19.20 30.02
C THR A 20 -1.49 17.78 30.57
N GLU A 21 -0.30 17.29 30.89
CA GLU A 21 -0.14 15.97 31.53
C GLU A 21 -0.89 15.84 32.87
N ALA A 22 -1.18 16.96 33.53
CA ALA A 22 -1.96 16.99 34.77
C ALA A 22 -3.44 16.61 34.55
N ASN A 23 -3.94 16.70 33.31
CA ASN A 23 -5.30 16.29 32.97
C ASN A 23 -5.44 14.78 32.75
N ILE A 24 -4.32 14.04 32.71
CA ILE A 24 -4.33 12.59 32.54
C ILE A 24 -4.73 11.92 33.85
N ASN A 25 -5.78 11.09 33.81
CA ASN A 25 -6.10 10.21 34.93
C ASN A 25 -5.00 9.14 35.04
N LYS A 26 -4.22 9.17 36.13
CA LYS A 26 -3.12 8.22 36.36
C LYS A 26 -3.59 6.82 36.78
N GLN A 27 -4.87 6.66 37.14
CA GLN A 27 -5.49 5.38 37.49
C GLN A 27 -6.83 5.22 36.73
N PRO A 28 -6.78 5.06 35.40
CA PRO A 28 -8.00 4.92 34.61
C PRO A 28 -8.65 3.54 34.83
N GLU A 29 -9.96 3.51 35.09
CA GLU A 29 -10.70 2.26 35.32
C GLU A 29 -11.92 2.12 34.39
N THR A 30 -12.58 3.24 34.12
CA THR A 30 -13.81 3.32 33.35
C THR A 30 -13.56 3.53 31.86
N PHE A 31 -14.57 3.26 31.04
CA PHE A 31 -14.53 3.60 29.62
C PHE A 31 -14.22 5.10 29.41
N GLU A 32 -14.86 5.98 30.16
CA GLU A 32 -14.67 7.43 30.10
C GLU A 32 -13.25 7.85 30.44
N ASP A 33 -12.62 7.21 31.43
CA ASP A 33 -11.23 7.48 31.80
C ASP A 33 -10.28 7.20 30.64
N PHE A 34 -10.37 5.98 30.07
CA PHE A 34 -9.51 5.58 28.96
C PHE A 34 -9.78 6.41 27.70
N ARG A 35 -11.04 6.73 27.42
CA ARG A 35 -11.41 7.61 26.29
C ARG A 35 -10.80 8.99 26.46
N ASN A 36 -10.96 9.61 27.64
CA ASN A 36 -10.47 10.96 27.90
C ASN A 36 -8.94 11.00 27.89
N ASN A 37 -8.28 10.02 28.52
CA ASN A 37 -6.82 9.89 28.47
C ASN A 37 -6.33 9.77 27.04
N GLY A 38 -6.95 8.91 26.22
CA GLY A 38 -6.55 8.71 24.83
C GLY A 38 -6.59 9.99 24.00
N LEU A 39 -7.62 10.81 24.18
CA LEU A 39 -7.76 12.09 23.49
C LEU A 39 -6.78 13.14 24.01
N ILE A 40 -6.56 13.19 25.33
CA ILE A 40 -5.58 14.11 25.93
C ILE A 40 -4.17 13.76 25.45
N TYR A 41 -3.79 12.47 25.46
CA TYR A 41 -2.50 12.03 24.91
C TYR A 41 -2.34 12.42 23.45
N TRP A 42 -3.41 12.31 22.65
CA TRP A 42 -3.36 12.72 21.25
C TRP A 42 -3.12 14.23 21.11
N MET A 43 -3.81 15.06 21.91
CA MET A 43 -3.59 16.51 21.93
C MET A 43 -2.19 16.91 22.45
N LEU A 44 -1.50 16.02 23.15
CA LEU A 44 -0.13 16.19 23.65
C LEU A 44 0.92 15.58 22.71
N ASP A 45 0.53 15.18 21.49
CA ASP A 45 1.37 14.49 20.50
C ASP A 45 1.97 13.15 20.97
N ASP A 46 1.46 12.57 22.08
CA ASP A 46 1.77 11.20 22.47
C ASP A 46 0.82 10.22 21.79
N HIS A 47 1.03 10.06 20.48
CA HIS A 47 0.22 9.20 19.62
C HIS A 47 0.22 7.71 20.04
N THR A 48 1.25 7.25 20.76
CA THR A 48 1.32 5.85 21.20
C THR A 48 0.41 5.63 22.40
N ALA A 49 0.55 6.45 23.44
CA ALA A 49 -0.30 6.38 24.62
C ALA A 49 -1.77 6.69 24.29
N ALA A 50 -1.99 7.57 23.29
CA ALA A 50 -3.30 7.85 22.74
C ALA A 50 -3.96 6.59 22.17
N ALA A 51 -3.27 5.92 21.24
CA ALA A 51 -3.76 4.72 20.58
C ALA A 51 -4.02 3.59 21.59
N GLU A 52 -3.09 3.33 22.50
CA GLU A 52 -3.23 2.30 23.54
C GLU A 52 -4.43 2.56 24.46
N SER A 53 -4.58 3.80 24.93
CA SER A 53 -5.72 4.20 25.76
C SER A 53 -7.05 4.05 25.01
N LEU A 54 -7.10 4.44 23.74
CA LEU A 54 -8.30 4.31 22.90
C LEU A 54 -8.64 2.85 22.59
N MET A 55 -7.66 1.95 22.47
CA MET A 55 -7.92 0.51 22.36
C MET A 55 -8.59 -0.04 23.62
N VAL A 56 -8.13 0.35 24.82
CA VAL A 56 -8.77 -0.06 26.07
C VAL A 56 -10.17 0.53 26.17
N ALA A 57 -10.37 1.79 25.77
CA ALA A 57 -11.70 2.40 25.69
C ALA A 57 -12.62 1.61 24.74
N ALA A 58 -12.11 1.19 23.57
CA ALA A 58 -12.86 0.38 22.62
C ALA A 58 -13.32 -0.95 23.21
N SER A 59 -12.49 -1.60 24.04
CA SER A 59 -12.83 -2.86 24.70
C SER A 59 -13.98 -2.74 25.73
N LYS A 60 -14.19 -1.53 26.28
CA LYS A 60 -15.21 -1.21 27.29
C LYS A 60 -16.45 -0.49 26.69
N SER A 61 -16.41 -0.16 25.40
CA SER A 61 -17.45 0.60 24.71
C SER A 61 -18.50 -0.30 24.07
N VAL A 62 -19.76 0.16 24.09
CA VAL A 62 -20.84 -0.43 23.27
C VAL A 62 -20.57 -0.19 21.77
N ASN A 63 -20.00 0.96 21.42
CA ASN A 63 -19.60 1.28 20.04
C ASN A 63 -18.08 1.13 19.91
N LYS A 64 -17.61 -0.12 19.81
CA LYS A 64 -16.19 -0.47 19.68
C LYS A 64 -15.55 0.11 18.42
N VAL A 65 -16.31 0.17 17.32
CA VAL A 65 -15.85 0.58 15.98
C VAL A 65 -15.20 1.97 15.98
N ILE A 66 -15.87 2.96 16.54
CA ILE A 66 -15.40 4.35 16.54
C ILE A 66 -14.04 4.47 17.21
N TYR A 67 -13.89 3.85 18.39
CA TYR A 67 -12.65 3.97 19.18
C TYR A 67 -11.49 3.19 18.57
N LEU A 68 -11.74 2.05 17.91
CA LEU A 68 -10.68 1.37 17.15
C LEU A 68 -10.22 2.19 15.94
N LYS A 69 -11.14 2.87 15.23
CA LYS A 69 -10.76 3.77 14.12
C LYS A 69 -9.93 4.97 14.62
N LEU A 70 -10.31 5.57 15.75
CA LEU A 70 -9.52 6.66 16.36
C LEU A 70 -8.13 6.16 16.81
N ALA A 71 -8.07 5.00 17.46
CA ALA A 71 -6.81 4.39 17.85
C ALA A 71 -5.90 4.13 16.64
N LEU A 72 -6.47 3.65 15.52
CA LEU A 72 -5.73 3.44 14.28
C LEU A 72 -5.17 4.76 13.73
N THR A 73 -5.96 5.83 13.72
CA THR A 73 -5.49 7.16 13.30
C THR A 73 -4.32 7.63 14.14
N CYS A 74 -4.43 7.54 15.48
CA CYS A 74 -3.34 7.89 16.39
C CYS A 74 -2.08 7.06 16.09
N ALA A 75 -2.21 5.73 16.02
CA ALA A 75 -1.08 4.85 15.77
C ALA A 75 -0.38 5.15 14.44
N LYS A 76 -1.13 5.54 13.40
CA LYS A 76 -0.56 5.95 12.10
C LYS A 76 0.18 7.28 12.17
N GLU A 77 -0.39 8.28 12.84
CA GLU A 77 0.28 9.58 13.03
C GLU A 77 1.58 9.43 13.82
N GLY A 78 1.62 8.53 14.79
CA GLY A 78 2.84 8.16 15.52
C GLY A 78 3.81 7.23 14.77
N PHE A 79 3.53 6.88 13.50
CA PHE A 79 4.29 5.91 12.71
C PHE A 79 4.50 4.55 13.42
N LYS A 80 3.51 4.11 14.20
CA LYS A 80 3.55 2.87 14.99
C LYS A 80 2.93 1.70 14.22
N ASN A 81 3.69 1.17 13.25
CA ASN A 81 3.26 0.08 12.36
C ASN A 81 2.76 -1.17 13.11
N SER A 82 3.52 -1.67 14.08
CA SER A 82 3.13 -2.86 14.87
C SER A 82 1.80 -2.65 15.63
N LEU A 83 1.59 -1.47 16.21
CA LEU A 83 0.34 -1.14 16.89
C LEU A 83 -0.82 -0.99 15.90
N SER A 84 -0.57 -0.34 14.77
CA SER A 84 -1.56 -0.20 13.68
C SER A 84 -1.98 -1.56 13.12
N LEU A 85 -1.06 -2.51 12.94
CA LEU A 85 -1.38 -3.89 12.55
C LEU A 85 -2.26 -4.58 13.60
N THR A 86 -1.89 -4.48 14.88
CA THR A 86 -2.68 -5.04 15.98
C THR A 86 -4.12 -4.50 15.99
N ILE A 87 -4.29 -3.19 15.75
CA ILE A 87 -5.61 -2.55 15.68
C ILE A 87 -6.39 -3.04 14.44
N CYS A 88 -5.76 -3.09 13.28
CA CYS A 88 -6.37 -3.61 12.05
C CYS A 88 -6.81 -5.08 12.20
N GLU A 89 -5.99 -5.94 12.81
CA GLU A 89 -6.33 -7.32 13.11
C GLU A 89 -7.50 -7.43 14.09
N THR A 90 -7.51 -6.57 15.13
CA THR A 90 -8.62 -6.46 16.08
C THR A 90 -9.92 -6.07 15.37
N ILE A 91 -9.88 -5.08 14.47
CA ILE A 91 -11.03 -4.68 13.66
C ILE A 91 -11.54 -5.86 12.83
N ARG A 92 -10.64 -6.56 12.13
CA ARG A 92 -11.01 -7.69 11.26
C ARG A 92 -11.61 -8.87 12.03
N LYS A 93 -11.17 -9.09 13.27
CA LYS A 93 -11.60 -10.22 14.10
C LYS A 93 -12.88 -9.92 14.90
N GLU A 94 -12.97 -8.75 15.50
CA GLU A 94 -13.99 -8.45 16.52
C GLU A 94 -15.12 -7.56 16.00
N VAL A 95 -14.87 -6.74 14.99
CA VAL A 95 -15.86 -5.83 14.39
C VAL A 95 -15.72 -5.82 12.86
N PRO A 96 -15.90 -6.97 12.18
CA PRO A 96 -15.70 -7.07 10.73
C PRO A 96 -16.59 -6.12 9.92
N GLU A 97 -17.73 -5.68 10.46
CA GLU A 97 -18.60 -4.66 9.89
C GLU A 97 -17.96 -3.27 9.80
N ALA A 98 -16.91 -3.00 10.58
CA ALA A 98 -16.14 -1.76 10.52
C ALA A 98 -15.11 -1.74 9.39
N ARG A 99 -14.90 -2.87 8.70
CA ARG A 99 -13.95 -2.96 7.59
C ARG A 99 -14.41 -2.08 6.44
N GLU A 100 -13.49 -1.24 5.99
CA GLU A 100 -13.65 -0.37 4.83
C GLU A 100 -12.34 -0.31 4.06
N PHE A 101 -12.40 0.22 2.84
CA PHE A 101 -11.23 0.35 1.97
C PHE A 101 -10.02 0.95 2.69
N LYS A 102 -10.19 2.07 3.40
CA LYS A 102 -9.08 2.76 4.10
C LYS A 102 -8.41 1.86 5.14
N THR A 103 -9.17 1.08 5.91
CA THR A 103 -8.65 0.18 6.95
C THR A 103 -7.94 -1.03 6.33
N ASP A 104 -8.59 -1.72 5.39
CA ASP A 104 -8.02 -2.92 4.78
C ASP A 104 -6.81 -2.59 3.90
N TYR A 105 -6.83 -1.46 3.20
CA TYR A 105 -5.68 -0.97 2.45
C TYR A 105 -4.54 -0.52 3.37
N THR A 106 -4.83 0.17 4.48
CA THR A 106 -3.80 0.51 5.49
C THR A 106 -3.11 -0.76 6.01
N TYR A 107 -3.88 -1.79 6.36
CA TYR A 107 -3.34 -3.08 6.79
C TYR A 107 -2.41 -3.68 5.74
N ALA A 108 -2.87 -3.77 4.50
CA ALA A 108 -2.09 -4.30 3.39
C ALA A 108 -0.80 -3.50 3.13
N GLN A 109 -0.87 -2.17 3.26
CA GLN A 109 0.27 -1.28 3.07
C GLN A 109 1.32 -1.45 4.18
N ILE A 110 0.91 -1.53 5.45
CA ILE A 110 1.87 -1.73 6.55
C ILE A 110 2.60 -3.06 6.38
N LEU A 111 1.90 -4.13 6.01
CA LEU A 111 2.53 -5.42 5.70
C LEU A 111 3.56 -5.31 4.57
N ASN A 112 3.24 -4.53 3.53
CA ASN A 112 4.14 -4.29 2.42
C ASN A 112 5.39 -3.52 2.87
N ASP A 113 5.21 -2.48 3.69
CA ASP A 113 6.29 -1.63 4.20
C ASP A 113 7.20 -2.41 5.17
N GLU A 114 6.67 -3.40 5.89
CA GLU A 114 7.43 -4.35 6.73
C GLU A 114 8.04 -5.53 5.95
N HIS A 115 7.98 -5.52 4.61
CA HIS A 115 8.48 -6.61 3.75
C HIS A 115 7.85 -7.99 4.01
N ARG A 116 6.64 -8.03 4.59
CA ARG A 116 5.86 -9.26 4.80
C ARG A 116 5.15 -9.65 3.50
N HIS A 117 5.94 -9.93 2.45
CA HIS A 117 5.50 -9.96 1.06
C HIS A 117 4.33 -10.90 0.76
N GLU A 118 4.32 -12.10 1.35
CA GLU A 118 3.23 -13.06 1.15
C GLU A 118 1.91 -12.58 1.77
N GLU A 119 1.98 -12.02 2.97
CA GLU A 119 0.80 -11.50 3.67
C GLU A 119 0.28 -10.23 3.02
N ALA A 120 1.20 -9.32 2.65
CA ALA A 120 0.88 -8.11 1.90
C ALA A 120 0.19 -8.45 0.59
N TYR A 121 0.74 -9.39 -0.18
CA TYR A 121 0.16 -9.84 -1.45
C TYR A 121 -1.27 -10.36 -1.27
N LYS A 122 -1.51 -11.23 -0.29
CA LYS A 122 -2.85 -11.75 0.02
C LYS A 122 -3.81 -10.63 0.41
N ALA A 123 -3.38 -9.73 1.30
CA ALA A 123 -4.20 -8.60 1.75
C ALA A 123 -4.54 -7.63 0.61
N LEU A 124 -3.57 -7.33 -0.28
CA LEU A 124 -3.80 -6.48 -1.47
C LEU A 124 -4.77 -7.11 -2.46
N LEU A 125 -4.69 -8.43 -2.68
CA LEU A 125 -5.67 -9.14 -3.50
C LEU A 125 -7.08 -9.09 -2.89
N ASP A 126 -7.19 -9.20 -1.57
CA ASP A 126 -8.46 -9.07 -0.88
C ASP A 126 -9.02 -7.65 -1.00
N VAL A 127 -8.18 -6.61 -0.89
CA VAL A 127 -8.57 -5.21 -1.13
C VAL A 127 -9.15 -5.04 -2.55
N LEU A 128 -8.45 -5.57 -3.58
CA LEU A 128 -8.93 -5.53 -4.96
C LEU A 128 -10.30 -6.20 -5.14
N LYS A 129 -10.51 -7.35 -4.51
CA LYS A 129 -11.76 -8.11 -4.62
C LYS A 129 -12.92 -7.43 -3.87
N SER A 130 -12.64 -6.88 -2.70
CA SER A 130 -13.66 -6.28 -1.84
C SER A 130 -14.02 -4.85 -2.26
N TYR A 131 -13.08 -4.12 -2.87
CA TYR A 131 -13.24 -2.69 -3.17
C TYR A 131 -12.76 -2.32 -4.59
N PRO A 132 -13.21 -3.00 -5.65
CA PRO A 132 -12.63 -2.88 -7.00
C PRO A 132 -12.64 -1.45 -7.56
N GLU A 133 -13.72 -0.69 -7.32
CA GLU A 133 -13.84 0.70 -7.77
C GLU A 133 -12.80 1.59 -7.07
N ARG A 134 -12.79 1.60 -5.74
CA ARG A 134 -11.84 2.40 -4.95
C ARG A 134 -10.39 2.00 -5.24
N SER A 135 -10.12 0.71 -5.35
CA SER A 135 -8.80 0.20 -5.73
C SER A 135 -8.27 0.78 -7.05
N PHE A 136 -9.15 1.20 -7.96
CA PHE A 136 -8.77 1.80 -9.23
C PHE A 136 -8.76 3.34 -9.18
N PHE A 137 -9.72 3.96 -8.48
CA PHE A 137 -9.93 5.41 -8.53
C PHE A 137 -9.35 6.21 -7.36
N GLU A 138 -9.04 5.59 -6.21
CA GLU A 138 -8.48 6.32 -5.06
C GLU A 138 -7.00 6.73 -5.24
N PHE A 139 -6.36 6.31 -6.35
CA PHE A 139 -4.96 6.62 -6.68
C PHE A 139 -4.87 7.58 -7.89
N PRO A 140 -5.17 8.88 -7.72
CA PRO A 140 -5.41 9.81 -8.83
C PRO A 140 -4.21 10.07 -9.75
N LYS A 141 -2.99 9.69 -9.32
CA LYS A 141 -1.75 9.90 -10.10
C LYS A 141 -1.26 8.62 -10.80
N ASP A 142 -1.81 7.45 -10.47
CA ASP A 142 -1.36 6.18 -11.02
C ASP A 142 -2.50 5.15 -10.99
N TYR A 143 -3.21 5.02 -12.12
CA TYR A 143 -4.28 4.04 -12.31
C TYR A 143 -3.85 2.59 -12.09
N ASN A 144 -2.54 2.31 -12.11
CA ASN A 144 -1.97 0.97 -11.92
C ASN A 144 -1.15 0.86 -10.63
N PHE A 145 -1.36 1.76 -9.67
CA PHE A 145 -0.58 1.80 -8.43
C PHE A 145 -0.55 0.45 -7.69
N LEU A 146 -1.72 -0.17 -7.46
CA LEU A 146 -1.79 -1.48 -6.81
C LEU A 146 -1.17 -2.60 -7.64
N LEU A 147 -1.24 -2.50 -8.97
CA LEU A 147 -0.60 -3.45 -9.88
C LEU A 147 0.92 -3.41 -9.74
N HIS A 148 1.50 -2.21 -9.59
CA HIS A 148 2.92 -2.04 -9.28
C HIS A 148 3.31 -2.70 -7.95
N ILE A 149 2.52 -2.52 -6.89
CA ILE A 149 2.78 -3.12 -5.58
C ILE A 149 2.68 -4.65 -5.65
N LEU A 150 1.64 -5.19 -6.30
CA LEU A 150 1.48 -6.63 -6.48
C LEU A 150 2.65 -7.23 -7.27
N LYS A 151 3.07 -6.58 -8.37
CA LYS A 151 4.25 -6.96 -9.15
C LYS A 151 5.49 -7.08 -8.25
N ASN A 152 5.75 -6.07 -7.41
CA ASN A 152 6.94 -6.05 -6.58
C ASN A 152 6.90 -7.13 -5.48
N ASN A 153 5.74 -7.38 -4.86
CA ASN A 153 5.60 -8.45 -3.88
C ASN A 153 5.83 -9.83 -4.51
N VAL A 154 5.26 -10.11 -5.69
CA VAL A 154 5.50 -11.41 -6.34
C VAL A 154 6.93 -11.59 -6.83
N LYS A 155 7.61 -10.50 -7.20
CA LYS A 155 9.05 -10.52 -7.48
C LYS A 155 9.85 -10.93 -6.24
N ALA A 156 9.56 -10.30 -5.10
CA ALA A 156 10.25 -10.58 -3.84
C ALA A 156 9.96 -11.98 -3.29
N MET A 157 8.80 -12.56 -3.61
CA MET A 157 8.47 -13.96 -3.35
C MET A 157 9.06 -14.94 -4.37
N GLU A 158 9.88 -14.47 -5.32
CA GLU A 158 10.44 -15.26 -6.43
C GLU A 158 9.36 -15.95 -7.30
N ASN A 159 8.12 -15.48 -7.27
CA ASN A 159 7.03 -15.99 -8.08
C ASN A 159 7.06 -15.34 -9.46
N MET A 160 7.98 -15.84 -10.28
CA MET A 160 8.27 -15.25 -11.59
C MET A 160 7.13 -15.40 -12.61
N SER A 161 6.26 -16.41 -12.46
CA SER A 161 5.06 -16.55 -13.28
C SER A 161 4.07 -15.41 -13.03
N ALA A 162 3.77 -15.13 -11.76
CA ALA A 162 2.92 -14.00 -11.40
C ALA A 162 3.59 -12.65 -11.73
N TYR A 163 4.91 -12.55 -11.57
CA TYR A 163 5.67 -11.36 -11.96
C TYR A 163 5.52 -11.06 -13.45
N ASN A 164 5.71 -12.07 -14.32
CA ASN A 164 5.54 -11.94 -15.76
C ASN A 164 4.11 -11.50 -16.13
N LYS A 165 3.10 -12.10 -15.47
CA LYS A 165 1.70 -11.69 -15.63
C LYS A 165 1.51 -10.20 -15.35
N TYR A 166 2.03 -9.69 -14.24
CA TYR A 166 1.82 -8.28 -13.87
C TYR A 166 2.62 -7.30 -14.73
N ILE A 167 3.85 -7.63 -15.15
CA ILE A 167 4.56 -6.80 -16.13
C ILE A 167 3.79 -6.75 -17.44
N SER A 168 3.29 -7.89 -17.93
CA SER A 168 2.50 -7.94 -19.16
C SER A 168 1.24 -7.06 -19.07
N MET A 169 0.57 -7.02 -17.90
CA MET A 169 -0.56 -6.12 -17.65
C MET A 169 -0.14 -4.65 -17.62
N LEU A 170 1.05 -4.30 -17.13
CA LEU A 170 1.55 -2.92 -17.16
C LEU A 170 1.89 -2.45 -18.58
N LEU A 171 2.32 -3.37 -19.44
CA LEU A 171 2.62 -3.12 -20.84
C LEU A 171 1.39 -3.00 -21.74
N SER A 172 0.19 -3.38 -21.27
CA SER A 172 -1.04 -3.25 -22.06
C SER A 172 -1.57 -1.81 -22.15
N ARG A 173 -0.80 -0.82 -21.69
CA ARG A 173 -1.11 0.61 -21.84
C ARG A 173 -0.83 1.05 -23.28
N ASP A 174 -1.62 2.00 -23.78
CA ASP A 174 -1.44 2.59 -25.11
C ASP A 174 -0.04 3.21 -25.31
N THR A 175 0.56 3.69 -24.22
CA THR A 175 1.94 4.22 -24.20
C THR A 175 2.70 3.54 -23.06
N PRO A 176 3.45 2.47 -23.35
CA PRO A 176 4.30 1.79 -22.37
C PRO A 176 5.38 2.74 -21.84
N ILE A 177 5.73 2.58 -20.57
CA ILE A 177 6.83 3.33 -19.95
C ILE A 177 8.14 2.58 -20.19
N GLU A 178 9.22 3.29 -20.51
CA GLU A 178 10.54 2.73 -20.80
C GLU A 178 10.97 1.66 -19.79
N ASN A 179 10.92 2.00 -18.49
CA ASN A 179 11.33 1.09 -17.42
C ASN A 179 10.56 -0.24 -17.44
N GLN A 180 9.28 -0.24 -17.80
CA GLN A 180 8.47 -1.45 -17.88
C GLN A 180 8.88 -2.33 -19.07
N LEU A 181 9.19 -1.71 -20.21
CA LEU A 181 9.70 -2.43 -21.39
C LEU A 181 11.06 -3.05 -21.11
N ARG A 182 11.95 -2.30 -20.46
CA ARG A 182 13.29 -2.79 -20.08
C ARG A 182 13.21 -3.94 -19.07
N GLU A 183 12.36 -3.83 -18.05
CA GLU A 183 12.13 -4.93 -17.11
C GLU A 183 11.64 -6.21 -17.81
N GLN A 184 10.74 -6.08 -18.79
CA GLN A 184 10.26 -7.24 -19.55
C GLN A 184 11.35 -7.83 -20.45
N GLN A 185 12.19 -6.98 -21.06
CA GLN A 185 13.33 -7.42 -21.85
C GLN A 185 14.33 -8.21 -21.00
N GLU A 186 14.69 -7.71 -19.81
CA GLU A 186 15.55 -8.43 -18.85
C GLU A 186 14.93 -9.77 -18.44
N LEU A 187 13.63 -9.79 -18.17
CA LEU A 187 12.91 -11.00 -17.81
C LEU A 187 12.98 -12.05 -18.92
N VAL A 188 12.66 -11.68 -20.16
CA VAL A 188 12.71 -12.57 -21.32
C VAL A 188 14.12 -13.04 -21.61
N LYS A 189 15.13 -12.17 -21.50
CA LYS A 189 16.55 -12.56 -21.62
C LYS A 189 16.94 -13.62 -20.60
N SER A 190 16.33 -13.64 -19.42
CA SER A 190 16.60 -14.67 -18.41
C SER A 190 15.81 -15.97 -18.63
N GLN A 191 14.54 -15.89 -19.06
CA GLN A 191 13.60 -17.02 -19.07
C GLN A 191 13.38 -17.66 -20.44
N SER A 192 13.62 -16.93 -21.52
CA SER A 192 13.28 -17.33 -22.89
C SER A 192 14.40 -16.94 -23.86
N LYS A 193 15.64 -17.30 -23.49
CA LYS A 193 16.87 -17.01 -24.26
C LYS A 193 16.81 -17.44 -25.73
N GLU A 194 16.06 -18.51 -26.00
CA GLU A 194 15.94 -19.09 -27.33
C GLU A 194 14.84 -18.43 -28.18
N ASP A 195 13.91 -17.69 -27.55
CA ASP A 195 12.83 -16.99 -28.28
C ASP A 195 13.34 -15.67 -28.86
N LEU A 196 14.05 -15.79 -29.98
CA LEU A 196 14.64 -14.67 -30.71
C LEU A 196 13.58 -13.68 -31.21
N PHE A 197 12.39 -14.16 -31.61
CA PHE A 197 11.31 -13.28 -32.07
C PHE A 197 10.79 -12.40 -30.95
N LEU A 198 10.56 -12.97 -29.77
CA LEU A 198 10.09 -12.20 -28.61
C LEU A 198 11.13 -11.16 -28.18
N GLN A 199 12.41 -11.55 -28.08
CA GLN A 199 13.49 -10.62 -27.72
C GLN A 199 13.64 -9.49 -28.74
N HIS A 200 13.64 -9.82 -30.03
CA HIS A 200 13.65 -8.83 -31.12
C HIS A 200 12.47 -7.86 -31.00
N ASN A 201 11.24 -8.36 -30.83
CA ASN A 201 10.05 -7.53 -30.77
C ASN A 201 10.04 -6.58 -29.57
N LEU A 202 10.57 -7.01 -28.41
CA LEU A 202 10.70 -6.14 -27.24
C LEU A 202 11.71 -5.02 -27.46
N MET A 203 12.84 -5.31 -28.11
CA MET A 203 13.85 -4.30 -28.45
C MET A 203 13.40 -3.33 -29.53
N GLU A 204 12.72 -3.82 -30.57
CA GLU A 204 12.09 -2.96 -31.59
C GLU A 204 11.03 -2.05 -30.97
N ASN A 205 10.29 -2.51 -29.96
CA ASN A 205 9.33 -1.66 -29.26
C ASN A 205 10.00 -0.49 -28.54
N LEU A 206 11.18 -0.67 -27.94
CA LEU A 206 11.94 0.45 -27.34
C LEU A 206 12.24 1.53 -28.39
N VAL A 207 12.70 1.12 -29.58
CA VAL A 207 12.96 2.03 -30.71
C VAL A 207 11.69 2.72 -31.18
N ARG A 208 10.60 1.96 -31.34
CA ARG A 208 9.30 2.48 -31.80
C ARG A 208 8.75 3.60 -30.92
N TYR A 209 8.99 3.54 -29.61
CA TYR A 209 8.59 4.56 -28.65
C TYR A 209 9.67 5.65 -28.42
N ASN A 210 10.71 5.68 -29.24
CA ASN A 210 11.85 6.61 -29.16
C ASN A 210 12.63 6.54 -27.82
N PHE A 211 12.67 5.36 -27.19
CA PHE A 211 13.58 5.13 -26.07
C PHE A 211 14.99 4.83 -26.58
N GLU A 212 16.00 5.39 -25.93
CA GLU A 212 17.38 5.30 -26.39
C GLU A 212 17.95 3.89 -26.14
N LEU A 213 18.39 3.20 -27.18
CA LEU A 213 19.12 1.94 -27.03
C LEU A 213 20.59 2.21 -26.76
N TYR A 214 21.17 1.50 -25.78
CA TYR A 214 22.61 1.50 -25.58
C TYR A 214 23.33 0.93 -26.82
N PRO A 215 24.58 1.33 -27.11
CA PRO A 215 25.31 0.84 -28.30
C PRO A 215 25.35 -0.70 -28.40
N GLU A 216 25.51 -1.39 -27.27
CA GLU A 216 25.50 -2.85 -27.18
C GLU A 216 24.13 -3.44 -27.57
N GLU A 217 23.04 -2.80 -27.15
CA GLU A 217 21.67 -3.20 -27.50
C GLU A 217 21.40 -3.01 -29.01
N GLN A 218 21.98 -1.99 -29.63
CA GLN A 218 21.84 -1.77 -31.08
C GLN A 218 22.52 -2.89 -31.88
N GLU A 219 23.69 -3.33 -31.46
CA GLU A 219 24.39 -4.45 -32.10
C GLU A 219 23.66 -5.79 -31.85
N GLU A 220 23.17 -6.01 -30.63
CA GLU A 220 22.36 -7.19 -30.30
C GLU A 220 21.09 -7.27 -31.16
N LEU A 221 20.40 -6.14 -31.36
CA LEU A 221 19.22 -6.07 -32.23
C LEU A 221 19.54 -6.42 -33.70
N LYS A 222 20.67 -5.91 -34.22
CA LYS A 222 21.14 -6.26 -35.58
C LYS A 222 21.45 -7.75 -35.69
N GLU A 223 22.14 -8.32 -34.70
CA GLU A 223 22.49 -9.75 -34.69
C GLU A 223 21.23 -10.63 -34.67
N MET A 224 20.28 -10.33 -33.79
CA MET A 224 19.00 -11.07 -33.72
C MET A 224 18.25 -11.04 -35.05
N LYS A 225 18.18 -9.88 -35.70
CA LYS A 225 17.55 -9.74 -37.02
C LYS A 225 18.21 -10.59 -38.10
N MET A 226 19.55 -10.65 -38.11
CA MET A 226 20.29 -11.51 -39.03
C MET A 226 19.99 -13.00 -38.79
N ARG A 227 20.00 -13.43 -37.52
CA ARG A 227 19.73 -14.83 -37.14
C ARG A 227 18.31 -15.27 -37.49
N ILE A 228 17.30 -14.43 -37.21
CA ILE A 228 15.91 -14.69 -37.59
C ILE A 228 15.77 -14.83 -39.10
N LYS A 229 16.37 -13.92 -39.87
CA LYS A 229 16.32 -13.96 -41.34
C LYS A 229 16.94 -15.26 -41.88
N ALA A 230 18.12 -15.64 -41.38
CA ALA A 230 18.82 -16.83 -41.81
C ALA A 230 18.05 -18.13 -41.49
N ALA A 231 17.37 -18.19 -40.34
CA ALA A 231 16.66 -19.39 -39.90
C ALA A 231 15.28 -19.58 -40.54
N HIS A 232 14.58 -18.50 -40.89
CA HIS A 232 13.15 -18.56 -41.26
C HIS A 232 12.79 -17.97 -42.63
N PHE A 233 13.69 -17.22 -43.27
CA PHE A 233 13.40 -16.47 -44.50
C PHE A 233 14.50 -16.57 -45.56
N ALA A 234 15.42 -17.52 -45.42
CA ALA A 234 16.50 -17.81 -46.37
C ALA A 234 16.07 -18.84 -47.42
#